data_AF-A0A0N1J6U0-F1
#
_entry.id   AF-A0A0N1J6U0-F1
#
_cell.length_a   1.000
_cell.length_b   1.000
_cell.length_c   1.000
_cell.angle_alpha   90.00
_cell.angle_beta   90.00
_cell.angle_gamma   90.00
#
_symmetry.space_group_name_H-M   'P 1'
#
loop_
_entity.id
_entity.type
_entity.pdbx_description
1 polymer ?
#
loop_
_entity_poly.entity_id
_entity_poly.type
_entity_poly.pdbx_seq_one_letter_code
_entity_poly.pdbx_strand_id
1 'polypeptide(L)'
;MINYGEELAYWYLRLNGFFVIDNFVYHRTGNSRDGDADLIALRLPYVKEPIGGNLGDWDESLFSHLGEYDVLAILCEVKTGHRANISRVFENRKVKYTLNRVGFSDIEIKEMLSCNSSSFMLNHNRKILLKLLITEHGTDNQDTFLTYTLEHVEDFIYSRIKKYSNQKYNARHFFPSSLLQYMMYRNNRENR
;
A
#
# COMPACT_ATOMS: atom_id res chain seq x y z
N MET A 1 13.92 -8.45 -7.49
CA MET A 1 14.18 -8.77 -6.07
C MET A 1 13.70 -7.55 -5.31
N ILE A 2 12.63 -7.70 -4.55
CA ILE A 2 12.02 -6.58 -3.80
C ILE A 2 12.93 -6.25 -2.61
N ASN A 3 13.14 -4.96 -2.31
CA ASN A 3 13.93 -4.58 -1.14
C ASN A 3 13.13 -4.73 0.16
N TYR A 4 13.80 -4.71 1.32
CA TYR A 4 13.17 -4.91 2.62
C TYR A 4 11.93 -4.01 2.87
N GLY A 5 12.03 -2.71 2.58
CA GLY A 5 10.95 -1.77 2.82
C GLY A 5 9.76 -2.01 1.89
N GLU A 6 10.02 -2.29 0.61
CA GLU A 6 8.99 -2.63 -0.35
C GLU A 6 8.30 -3.97 -0.02
N GLU A 7 9.04 -4.94 0.52
CA GLU A 7 8.48 -6.22 0.95
C GLU A 7 7.54 -6.03 2.14
N LEU A 8 7.92 -5.20 3.12
CA LEU A 8 7.03 -4.82 4.23
C LEU A 8 5.78 -4.09 3.72
N ALA A 9 5.95 -3.09 2.85
CA ALA A 9 4.85 -2.34 2.27
C ALA A 9 3.88 -3.25 1.49
N TYR A 10 4.42 -4.19 0.70
CA TYR A 10 3.64 -5.19 -0.02
C TYR A 10 2.76 -6.00 0.93
N TRP A 11 3.35 -6.54 2.01
CA TRP A 11 2.61 -7.38 2.95
C TRP A 11 1.62 -6.60 3.80
N TYR A 12 1.95 -5.38 4.18
CA TYR A 12 1.03 -4.48 4.84
C TYR A 12 -0.22 -4.25 3.99
N LEU A 13 -0.07 -3.89 2.72
CA LEU A 13 -1.19 -3.72 1.79
C LEU A 13 -1.95 -5.05 1.59
N ARG A 14 -1.23 -6.16 1.39
CA ARG A 14 -1.85 -7.47 1.15
C ARG A 14 -2.67 -7.97 2.35
N LEU A 15 -2.19 -7.74 3.58
CA LEU A 15 -2.88 -8.09 4.82
C LEU A 15 -4.05 -7.14 5.13
N ASN A 16 -4.01 -5.92 4.60
CA ASN A 16 -5.16 -5.02 4.52
C ASN A 16 -6.13 -5.37 3.37
N GLY A 17 -5.96 -6.54 2.74
CA GLY A 17 -6.86 -7.10 1.72
C GLY A 17 -6.78 -6.43 0.34
N PHE A 18 -5.64 -5.83 0.00
CA PHE A 18 -5.38 -5.33 -1.35
C PHE A 18 -4.80 -6.41 -2.26
N PHE A 19 -5.15 -6.35 -3.54
CA PHE A 19 -4.39 -6.94 -4.63
C PHE A 19 -3.25 -5.99 -4.97
N VAL A 20 -2.01 -6.45 -4.79
CA VAL A 20 -0.82 -5.61 -4.95
C VAL A 20 -0.09 -5.98 -6.23
N ILE A 21 0.25 -4.96 -7.01
CA ILE A 21 1.10 -5.01 -8.19
C ILE A 21 2.43 -4.36 -7.79
N ASP A 22 3.48 -5.15 -7.77
CA ASP A 22 4.86 -4.71 -7.59
C ASP A 22 5.57 -4.51 -8.94
N ASN A 23 6.66 -3.73 -8.94
CA ASN A 23 7.52 -3.52 -10.11
C ASN A 23 6.78 -3.00 -11.36
N PHE A 24 5.85 -2.04 -11.17
CA PHE A 24 5.10 -1.48 -12.30
C PHE A 24 5.89 -0.37 -13.01
N VAL A 25 6.29 -0.65 -14.24
CA VAL A 25 7.05 0.28 -15.10
C VAL A 25 6.10 1.22 -15.84
N TYR A 26 6.29 2.54 -15.71
CA TYR A 26 5.53 3.52 -16.49
C TYR A 26 5.97 3.49 -17.97
N HIS A 27 5.04 3.28 -18.91
CA HIS A 27 5.36 3.19 -20.35
C HIS A 27 6.13 4.40 -20.90
N ARG A 28 7.02 4.12 -21.86
CA ARG A 28 7.92 5.08 -22.53
C ARG A 28 7.21 6.11 -23.40
N THR A 29 7.66 7.36 -23.29
CA THR A 29 7.67 8.33 -24.40
C THR A 29 9.06 9.00 -24.47
N GLY A 30 9.97 8.46 -25.30
CA GLY A 30 11.28 9.09 -25.60
C GLY A 30 12.50 8.64 -24.75
N ASN A 31 13.49 9.54 -24.61
CA ASN A 31 14.86 9.29 -24.12
C ASN A 31 15.08 9.52 -22.60
N SER A 32 14.04 9.73 -21.79
CA SER A 32 14.20 9.94 -20.33
C SER A 32 14.23 8.60 -19.58
N ARG A 33 15.07 8.55 -18.53
CA ARG A 33 15.22 7.36 -17.66
C ARG A 33 13.92 7.02 -16.94
N ASP A 34 13.73 5.73 -16.77
CA ASP A 34 12.53 5.08 -16.22
C ASP A 34 12.19 5.60 -14.82
N GLY A 35 10.90 5.78 -14.58
CA GLY A 35 10.35 5.80 -13.23
C GLY A 35 9.51 4.55 -13.08
N ASP A 36 9.60 3.90 -11.93
CA ASP A 36 8.72 2.80 -11.55
C ASP A 36 7.78 3.29 -10.45
N ALA A 37 6.61 2.67 -10.36
CA ALA A 37 5.83 2.69 -9.13
C ALA A 37 6.42 1.60 -8.23
N ASP A 38 6.75 1.94 -6.99
CA ASP A 38 7.21 0.92 -6.05
C ASP A 38 6.09 -0.11 -5.87
N LEU A 39 4.86 0.33 -5.56
CA LEU A 39 3.68 -0.53 -5.45
C LEU A 39 2.40 0.17 -5.93
N ILE A 40 1.53 -0.56 -6.63
CA ILE A 40 0.13 -0.19 -6.89
C ILE A 40 -0.77 -1.21 -6.20
N ALA A 41 -1.72 -0.76 -5.40
CA ALA A 41 -2.66 -1.63 -4.70
C ALA A 41 -4.09 -1.35 -5.14
N LEU A 42 -4.90 -2.39 -5.34
CA LEU A 42 -6.33 -2.28 -5.61
C LEU A 42 -7.12 -3.12 -4.61
N ARG A 43 -8.12 -2.52 -4.00
CA ARG A 43 -9.10 -3.19 -3.15
C ARG A 43 -10.49 -2.96 -3.73
N LEU A 44 -11.20 -4.06 -3.92
CA LEU A 44 -12.55 -4.06 -4.46
C LEU A 44 -13.58 -4.07 -3.31
N PRO A 45 -14.83 -3.66 -3.58
CA PRO A 45 -15.91 -3.75 -2.61
C PRO A 45 -16.09 -5.17 -2.07
N TYR A 46 -16.56 -5.29 -0.82
CA TYR A 46 -16.91 -6.56 -0.15
C TYR A 46 -15.75 -7.54 0.09
N VAL A 47 -14.49 -7.13 -0.08
CA VAL A 47 -13.33 -8.01 0.19
C VAL A 47 -13.29 -8.39 1.68
N LYS A 48 -13.38 -9.69 1.96
CA LYS A 48 -13.22 -10.30 3.29
C LYS A 48 -12.40 -11.58 3.16
N GLU A 49 -11.43 -11.78 4.04
CA GLU A 49 -10.75 -13.07 4.17
C GLU A 49 -11.31 -13.85 5.36
N PRO A 50 -11.56 -15.18 5.24
CA PRO A 50 -12.10 -15.98 6.34
C PRO A 50 -11.27 -15.91 7.62
N ILE A 51 -9.95 -15.74 7.49
CA ILE A 51 -9.02 -15.61 8.61
C ILE A 51 -8.17 -14.37 8.40
N GLY A 52 -8.39 -13.39 9.27
CA GLY A 52 -7.49 -12.25 9.40
C GLY A 52 -7.65 -11.15 8.35
N GLY A 53 -8.79 -11.08 7.67
CA GLY A 53 -9.14 -9.99 6.75
C GLY A 53 -10.57 -9.49 6.96
N ASN A 54 -11.05 -9.43 8.20
CA ASN A 54 -12.33 -8.81 8.57
C ASN A 54 -12.16 -7.33 8.96
N LEU A 55 -13.26 -6.61 9.23
CA LEU A 55 -13.22 -5.18 9.59
C LEU A 55 -12.29 -4.88 10.79
N GLY A 56 -12.31 -5.71 11.84
CA GLY A 56 -11.43 -5.57 13.01
C GLY A 56 -9.99 -6.07 12.79
N ASP A 57 -9.60 -6.30 11.54
CA ASP A 57 -8.27 -6.76 11.15
C ASP A 57 -7.49 -5.76 10.30
N TRP A 58 -8.18 -4.79 9.71
CA TRP A 58 -7.58 -3.77 8.89
C TRP A 58 -7.01 -2.64 9.76
N ASP A 59 -6.05 -1.93 9.19
CA ASP A 59 -5.45 -0.77 9.84
C ASP A 59 -6.45 0.39 9.89
N GLU A 60 -6.90 0.72 11.10
CA GLU A 60 -7.87 1.80 11.33
C GLU A 60 -7.37 3.15 10.81
N SER A 61 -6.06 3.41 10.87
CA SER A 61 -5.50 4.66 10.37
C SER A 61 -5.68 4.81 8.86
N LEU A 62 -5.62 3.70 8.11
CA LEU A 62 -5.84 3.67 6.67
C LEU A 62 -7.33 3.72 6.33
N PHE A 63 -8.16 2.97 7.08
CA PHE A 63 -9.58 2.79 6.79
C PHE A 63 -10.52 3.81 7.44
N SER A 64 -10.02 4.69 8.31
CA SER A 64 -10.78 5.81 8.90
C SER A 64 -11.40 6.75 7.84
N HIS A 65 -10.87 6.74 6.61
CA HIS A 65 -11.30 7.60 5.51
C HIS A 65 -12.15 6.88 4.45
N LEU A 66 -12.51 5.60 4.65
CA LEU A 66 -12.96 4.72 3.57
C LEU A 66 -14.28 4.00 3.91
N GLY A 67 -15.18 3.89 2.93
CA GLY A 67 -16.39 3.08 3.04
C GLY A 67 -16.16 1.60 2.69
N GLU A 68 -16.96 0.69 3.25
CA GLU A 68 -16.88 -0.76 2.98
C GLU A 68 -17.09 -1.12 1.50
N TYR A 69 -17.82 -0.28 0.76
CA TYR A 69 -18.19 -0.57 -0.64
C TYR A 69 -17.52 0.34 -1.66
N ASP A 70 -16.43 1.01 -1.28
CA ASP A 70 -15.69 1.86 -2.18
C ASP A 70 -14.65 1.02 -2.95
N VAL A 71 -14.39 1.41 -4.21
CA VAL A 71 -13.25 0.87 -4.96
C VAL A 71 -12.05 1.71 -4.59
N LEU A 72 -11.01 1.08 -4.05
CA LEU A 72 -9.86 1.79 -3.53
C LEU A 72 -8.58 1.39 -4.25
N ALA A 73 -7.93 2.37 -4.85
CA ALA A 73 -6.59 2.25 -5.36
C ALA A 73 -5.60 2.96 -4.42
N ILE A 74 -4.41 2.41 -4.28
CA ILE A 74 -3.27 3.05 -3.59
C ILE A 74 -2.11 3.13 -4.57
N LEU A 75 -1.59 4.34 -4.78
CA LEU A 75 -0.26 4.54 -5.32
C LEU A 75 0.69 4.63 -4.13
N CYS A 76 1.51 3.60 -3.93
CA CYS A 76 2.41 3.50 -2.79
C CYS A 76 3.87 3.64 -3.23
N GLU A 77 4.59 4.50 -2.51
CA GLU A 77 6.02 4.73 -2.71
C GLU A 77 6.74 4.48 -1.39
N VAL A 78 7.88 3.83 -1.46
CA VAL A 78 8.69 3.42 -0.31
C VAL A 78 10.04 4.10 -0.39
N LYS A 79 10.43 4.77 0.69
CA LYS A 79 11.67 5.54 0.77
C LYS A 79 12.36 5.26 2.10
N THR A 80 13.28 4.29 2.07
CA THR A 80 14.05 3.84 3.25
C THR A 80 15.38 4.57 3.44
N GLY A 81 15.66 5.59 2.62
CA GLY A 81 16.91 6.34 2.66
C GLY A 81 16.76 7.67 3.40
N HIS A 82 17.74 8.02 4.23
CA HIS A 82 17.78 9.21 5.10
C HIS A 82 17.67 10.59 4.40
N ARG A 83 17.75 10.64 3.05
CA ARG A 83 17.67 11.87 2.24
C ARG A 83 16.78 11.73 1.01
N ALA A 84 15.72 10.93 1.11
CA ALA A 84 14.79 10.77 0.00
C ALA A 84 14.11 12.11 -0.34
N ASN A 85 14.17 12.49 -1.61
CA ASN A 85 13.47 13.67 -2.09
C ASN A 85 11.97 13.35 -2.26
N ILE A 86 11.15 13.82 -1.31
CA ILE A 86 9.71 13.55 -1.26
C ILE A 86 8.88 14.44 -2.20
N SER A 87 9.44 15.56 -2.69
CA SER A 87 8.70 16.59 -3.42
C SER A 87 8.10 16.15 -4.76
N ARG A 88 8.59 15.04 -5.33
CA ARG A 88 8.20 14.54 -6.66
C ARG A 88 7.74 13.09 -6.65
N VAL A 89 7.39 12.57 -5.48
CA VAL A 89 7.02 11.16 -5.32
C VAL A 89 5.74 10.83 -6.09
N PHE A 90 4.74 11.73 -6.04
CA PHE A 90 3.41 11.55 -6.65
C PHE A 90 3.13 12.54 -7.79
N GLU A 91 4.04 12.66 -8.76
CA GLU A 91 3.80 13.47 -9.97
C GLU A 91 2.49 13.04 -10.68
N ASN A 92 1.73 13.99 -11.21
CA ASN A 92 0.43 13.74 -11.86
C ASN A 92 0.49 12.67 -12.98
N ARG A 93 1.64 12.51 -13.65
CA ARG A 93 1.82 11.43 -14.62
C ARG A 93 1.68 10.04 -13.98
N LYS A 94 2.28 9.83 -12.79
CA LYS A 94 2.24 8.57 -12.05
C LYS A 94 0.82 8.28 -11.60
N VAL A 95 0.17 9.29 -11.01
CA VAL A 95 -1.24 9.24 -10.61
C VAL A 95 -2.13 8.82 -11.78
N LYS A 96 -1.98 9.47 -12.95
CA LYS A 96 -2.74 9.13 -14.15
C LYS A 96 -2.48 7.69 -14.63
N TYR A 97 -1.22 7.25 -14.64
CA TYR A 97 -0.88 5.88 -15.01
C TYR A 97 -1.50 4.86 -14.06
N THR A 98 -1.44 5.12 -12.75
CA THR A 98 -2.06 4.26 -11.74
C THR A 98 -3.56 4.15 -11.95
N LEU A 99 -4.26 5.29 -12.11
CA LEU A 99 -5.70 5.31 -12.35
C LEU A 99 -6.10 4.53 -13.62
N ASN A 100 -5.37 4.72 -14.71
CA ASN A 100 -5.55 3.94 -15.94
C ASN A 100 -5.34 2.44 -15.69
N ARG A 101 -4.27 2.08 -14.96
CA ARG A 101 -3.90 0.68 -14.71
C ARG A 101 -4.95 -0.06 -13.91
N VAL A 102 -5.58 0.61 -12.95
CA VAL A 102 -6.63 0.03 -12.10
C VAL A 102 -8.04 0.20 -12.70
N GLY A 103 -8.14 0.70 -13.94
CA GLY A 103 -9.37 0.64 -14.76
C GLY A 103 -10.30 1.85 -14.65
N PHE A 104 -9.79 3.03 -14.30
CA PHE A 104 -10.57 4.27 -14.31
C PHE A 104 -10.64 4.80 -15.75
N SER A 105 -11.77 5.37 -16.13
CA SER A 105 -11.97 5.98 -17.44
C SER A 105 -11.31 7.36 -17.55
N ASP A 106 -11.03 7.81 -18.77
CA ASP A 106 -10.41 9.11 -19.02
C ASP A 106 -11.20 10.30 -18.45
N ILE A 107 -12.54 10.20 -18.42
CA ILE A 107 -13.41 11.24 -17.86
C ILE A 107 -13.22 11.31 -16.33
N GLU A 108 -13.32 10.16 -15.66
CA GLU A 108 -13.13 10.07 -14.21
C GLU A 108 -11.74 10.57 -13.80
N ILE A 109 -10.70 10.20 -14.54
CA ILE A 109 -9.32 10.65 -14.29
C ILE A 109 -9.21 12.17 -14.40
N LYS A 110 -9.80 12.77 -15.45
CA LYS A 110 -9.76 14.22 -15.64
C LYS A 110 -10.46 14.93 -14.48
N GLU A 111 -11.63 14.46 -14.07
CA GLU A 111 -12.41 15.04 -12.97
C GLU A 111 -11.65 14.95 -11.63
N MET A 112 -11.12 13.77 -11.31
CA MET A 112 -10.31 13.54 -10.11
C MET A 112 -9.09 14.46 -10.05
N LEU A 113 -8.38 14.62 -11.17
CA LEU A 113 -7.20 15.49 -11.24
C LEU A 113 -7.56 16.98 -11.21
N SER A 114 -8.71 17.39 -11.78
CA SER A 114 -9.13 18.80 -11.77
C SER A 114 -9.60 19.28 -10.40
N CYS A 115 -10.26 18.41 -9.62
CA CYS A 115 -10.87 18.83 -8.36
C CYS A 115 -9.88 18.83 -7.19
N ASN A 116 -8.88 17.93 -7.17
CA ASN A 116 -8.07 17.77 -5.97
C ASN A 116 -6.66 17.20 -6.20
N SER A 117 -6.00 17.52 -7.33
CA SER A 117 -4.70 16.90 -7.68
C SER A 117 -3.62 16.97 -6.61
N SER A 118 -3.62 17.98 -5.74
CA SER A 118 -2.66 18.12 -4.65
C SER A 118 -3.01 17.30 -3.41
N SER A 119 -4.24 16.83 -3.24
CA SER A 119 -4.63 16.07 -2.04
C SER A 119 -4.06 14.65 -2.04
N PHE A 120 -3.84 14.10 -0.84
CA PHE A 120 -3.54 12.68 -0.63
C PHE A 120 -4.63 11.75 -1.15
N MET A 121 -5.88 12.24 -1.24
CA MET A 121 -7.04 11.48 -1.65
C MET A 121 -7.74 12.13 -2.85
N LEU A 122 -7.89 11.35 -3.91
CA LEU A 122 -8.73 11.67 -5.04
C LEU A 122 -9.98 10.79 -4.98
N ASN A 123 -11.16 11.35 -5.20
CA ASN A 123 -12.42 10.61 -5.16
C ASN A 123 -13.31 11.00 -6.34
N HIS A 124 -13.91 10.00 -6.97
CA HIS A 124 -15.01 10.18 -7.91
C HIS A 124 -15.98 9.00 -7.79
N ASN A 125 -17.25 9.28 -7.44
CA ASN A 125 -18.33 8.30 -7.34
C ASN A 125 -17.92 6.98 -6.64
N ARG A 126 -17.40 7.09 -5.40
CA ARG A 126 -16.97 5.95 -4.57
C ARG A 126 -15.75 5.17 -5.11
N LYS A 127 -15.09 5.72 -6.12
CA LYS A 127 -13.78 5.26 -6.56
C LYS A 127 -12.74 6.21 -6.00
N ILE A 128 -11.84 5.69 -5.19
CA ILE A 128 -10.88 6.46 -4.41
C ILE A 128 -9.46 6.07 -4.84
N LEU A 129 -8.59 7.05 -5.01
CA LEU A 129 -7.15 6.85 -5.07
C LEU A 129 -6.50 7.54 -3.87
N LEU A 130 -5.74 6.77 -3.09
CA LEU A 130 -4.85 7.31 -2.07
C LEU A 130 -3.40 7.32 -2.55
N LYS A 131 -2.68 8.37 -2.18
CA LYS A 131 -1.23 8.47 -2.28
C LYS A 131 -0.63 8.10 -0.93
N LEU A 132 0.15 7.04 -0.87
CA LEU A 132 0.74 6.53 0.37
C LEU A 132 2.27 6.51 0.26
N LEU A 133 2.94 7.25 1.13
CA LEU A 133 4.37 7.22 1.28
C LEU A 133 4.73 6.40 2.54
N ILE A 134 5.62 5.43 2.39
CA ILE A 134 6.20 4.68 3.51
C ILE A 134 7.66 5.10 3.66
N THR A 135 8.05 5.61 4.82
CA THR A 135 9.42 6.08 5.10
C THR A 135 9.97 5.56 6.41
N GLU A 136 11.27 5.75 6.65
CA GLU A 136 11.88 5.39 7.93
C GLU A 136 11.44 6.30 9.09
N HIS A 137 11.34 7.61 8.86
CA HIS A 137 11.18 8.62 9.94
C HIS A 137 9.88 9.44 9.88
N GLY A 138 8.91 9.06 9.05
CA GLY A 138 7.66 9.80 8.87
C GLY A 138 7.87 11.15 8.16
N THR A 139 6.78 11.85 7.87
CA THR A 139 6.79 13.23 7.37
C THR A 139 5.49 13.93 7.79
N ASP A 140 5.55 15.26 7.99
CA ASP A 140 4.39 16.04 8.45
C ASP A 140 3.40 16.39 7.33
N ASN A 141 3.67 16.01 6.07
CA ASN A 141 2.87 16.43 4.93
C ASN A 141 1.73 15.45 4.63
N GLN A 142 0.71 15.43 5.51
CA GLN A 142 -0.47 14.57 5.32
C GLN A 142 -1.48 15.10 4.30
N ASP A 143 -1.41 16.40 3.97
CA ASP A 143 -2.35 17.01 3.01
C ASP A 143 -2.16 16.46 1.60
N THR A 144 -0.91 16.18 1.20
CA THR A 144 -0.59 15.79 -0.18
C THR A 144 -0.39 14.30 -0.40
N PHE A 145 -0.04 13.56 0.65
CA PHE A 145 0.04 12.10 0.67
C PHE A 145 -0.04 11.61 2.12
N LEU A 146 -0.64 10.45 2.35
CA LEU A 146 -0.55 9.79 3.65
C LEU A 146 0.88 9.32 3.86
N THR A 147 1.38 9.43 5.09
CA THR A 147 2.71 8.94 5.42
C THR A 147 2.64 7.94 6.58
N TYR A 148 3.23 6.76 6.38
CA TYR A 148 3.47 5.79 7.45
C TYR A 148 4.96 5.52 7.63
N THR A 149 5.35 5.24 8.87
CA THR A 149 6.71 4.78 9.16
C THR A 149 6.85 3.30 8.83
N LEU A 150 8.07 2.84 8.56
CA LEU A 150 8.38 1.42 8.47
C LEU A 150 8.04 0.69 9.77
N GLU A 151 8.26 1.34 10.91
CA GLU A 151 7.89 0.83 12.24
C GLU A 151 6.38 0.58 12.34
N HIS A 152 5.54 1.54 11.94
CA HIS A 152 4.08 1.37 11.94
C HIS A 152 3.63 0.19 11.05
N VAL A 153 4.21 0.08 9.86
CA VAL A 153 3.95 -1.00 8.90
C VAL A 153 4.36 -2.35 9.48
N GLU A 154 5.54 -2.43 10.11
CA GLU A 154 6.05 -3.63 10.75
C GLU A 154 5.22 -4.04 11.98
N ASP A 155 4.87 -3.08 12.85
CA ASP A 155 4.02 -3.28 14.03
C ASP A 155 2.64 -3.82 13.64
N PHE A 156 2.05 -3.26 12.58
CA PHE A 156 0.81 -3.79 12.03
C PHE A 156 0.99 -5.27 11.66
N ILE A 157 2.01 -5.62 10.87
CA ILE A 157 2.27 -7.01 10.44
C ILE A 157 2.47 -7.92 11.65
N TYR A 158 3.27 -7.52 12.64
CA TYR A 158 3.48 -8.30 13.87
C TYR A 158 2.20 -8.50 14.65
N SER A 159 1.35 -7.48 14.77
CA SER A 159 0.04 -7.60 15.44
C SER A 159 -0.82 -8.67 14.76
N ARG A 160 -0.80 -8.75 13.42
CA ARG A 160 -1.51 -9.78 12.64
C ARG A 160 -0.93 -11.16 12.89
N ILE A 161 0.39 -11.29 12.88
CA ILE A 161 1.08 -12.56 13.15
C ILE A 161 0.75 -13.04 14.57
N LYS A 162 0.76 -12.15 15.56
CA LYS A 162 0.45 -12.47 16.95
C LYS A 162 -1.00 -12.89 17.14
N LYS A 163 -1.96 -12.14 16.59
CA LYS A 163 -3.40 -12.42 16.69
C LYS A 163 -3.78 -13.79 16.10
N TYR A 164 -3.09 -14.22 15.04
CA TYR A 164 -3.33 -15.51 14.37
C TYR A 164 -2.12 -16.44 14.45
N SER A 165 -1.40 -16.42 15.58
CA SER A 165 -0.10 -17.09 15.74
C SER A 165 -0.13 -18.57 15.40
N ASN A 166 -1.16 -19.30 15.83
CA ASN A 166 -1.33 -20.72 15.53
C ASN A 166 -1.52 -20.98 14.04
N GLN A 167 -2.43 -20.26 13.40
CA GLN A 167 -2.75 -20.42 11.97
C GLN A 167 -1.57 -19.98 11.10
N LYS A 168 -0.98 -18.81 11.39
CA LYS A 168 0.12 -18.23 10.61
C LYS A 168 1.40 -19.04 10.74
N TYR A 169 1.76 -19.52 11.94
CA TYR A 169 2.95 -20.35 12.10
C TYR A 169 2.86 -21.66 11.31
N ASN A 170 1.72 -22.34 11.36
CA ASN A 170 1.50 -23.59 10.62
C ASN A 170 1.50 -23.36 9.10
N ALA A 171 0.96 -22.22 8.65
CA ALA A 171 0.89 -21.86 7.23
C ALA A 171 2.16 -21.16 6.70
N ARG A 172 3.18 -20.89 7.54
CA ARG A 172 4.30 -20.00 7.17
C ARG A 172 5.01 -20.42 5.87
N HIS A 173 5.16 -21.71 5.62
CA HIS A 173 5.85 -22.24 4.44
C HIS A 173 5.13 -21.94 3.11
N PHE A 174 3.85 -21.54 3.16
CA PHE A 174 3.08 -21.12 1.98
C PHE A 174 3.29 -19.64 1.64
N PHE A 175 3.92 -18.86 2.52
CA PHE A 175 4.27 -17.47 2.20
C PHE A 175 5.53 -17.46 1.34
N PRO A 176 5.53 -16.80 0.17
CA PRO A 176 6.72 -16.71 -0.67
C PRO A 176 7.82 -15.82 -0.06
N SER A 177 7.51 -15.09 1.00
CA SER A 177 8.40 -14.16 1.68
C SER A 177 9.19 -14.85 2.80
N SER A 178 10.52 -14.89 2.65
CA SER A 178 11.40 -15.35 3.72
C SER A 178 11.35 -14.44 4.95
N LEU A 179 11.12 -13.14 4.75
CA LEU A 179 10.95 -12.18 5.84
C LEU A 179 9.74 -12.54 6.70
N LEU A 180 8.57 -12.73 6.10
CA LEU A 180 7.37 -13.13 6.85
C LEU A 180 7.52 -14.51 7.50
N GLN A 181 8.12 -15.47 6.80
CA GLN A 181 8.41 -16.79 7.38
C GLN A 181 9.25 -16.66 8.65
N TYR A 182 10.28 -15.80 8.62
CA TYR A 182 11.14 -15.53 9.76
C TYR A 182 10.39 -14.82 10.90
N MET A 183 9.61 -13.77 10.61
CA MET A 183 8.80 -13.06 11.63
C MET A 183 7.83 -14.01 12.33
N MET A 184 7.14 -14.88 11.58
CA MET A 184 6.22 -15.88 12.13
C MET A 184 6.96 -16.93 12.99
N TYR A 185 8.14 -17.38 12.53
CA TYR A 185 8.98 -18.30 13.31
C TYR A 185 9.43 -17.69 14.63
N ARG A 186 9.92 -16.45 14.59
CA ARG A 186 10.42 -15.72 15.77
C ARG A 186 9.30 -15.47 16.79
N ASN A 187 8.14 -14.98 16.34
CA ASN A 187 6.98 -14.78 17.20
C ASN A 187 6.54 -16.09 17.90
N ASN A 188 6.61 -17.25 17.24
CA ASN A 188 6.26 -18.52 17.90
C ASN A 188 7.24 -18.91 19.01
N ARG A 189 8.54 -18.56 18.88
CA ARG A 189 9.55 -18.85 19.91
C ARG A 189 9.44 -17.97 21.13
N GLU A 190 9.05 -16.71 20.96
CA GLU A 190 8.89 -15.75 22.06
C GLU A 190 7.63 -16.01 22.91
N ASN A 191 6.65 -16.74 22.36
CA ASN A 191 5.40 -17.11 23.04
C ASN A 191 5.42 -18.55 23.63
N ARG A 192 6.57 -19.24 23.64
CA ARG A 192 6.78 -20.55 24.28
C ARG A 192 7.57 -20.38 25.56
#